data_AF-U9USH6-F1
#
_entry.id   AF-U9USH6-F1
#
_cell.length_a   1.000
_cell.length_b   1.000
_cell.length_c   1.000
_cell.angle_alpha   90.00
_cell.angle_beta   90.00
_cell.angle_gamma   90.00
#
_symmetry.space_group_name_H-M   'P 1'
#
loop_
_entity.id
_entity.type
_entity.pdbx_description
1 polymer ?
#
loop_
_entity_poly.entity_id
_entity_poly.type
_entity_poly.pdbx_seq_one_letter_code
_entity_poly.pdbx_strand_id
1 'polypeptide(L)'
;MPAALKAEDPLDWWRVRAGNFPKLSQIARKYLGIPATSVSSERLFSHAGSLISAKRNRLDTSLVGQILFLKRNIRSMEVFAKEWDEVE
;
A
#
# COMPACT_ATOMS: atom_id res chain seq x y z
N MET A 1 -8.37 -19.80 -16.51
CA MET A 1 -8.68 -18.79 -15.49
C MET A 1 -10.00 -18.13 -15.88
N PRO A 2 -10.99 -17.98 -14.99
CA PRO A 2 -12.20 -17.27 -15.34
C PRO A 2 -11.82 -15.84 -15.72
N ALA A 3 -12.19 -15.43 -16.94
CA ALA A 3 -11.90 -14.10 -17.44
C ALA A 3 -12.50 -13.08 -16.47
N ALA A 4 -11.70 -12.09 -16.05
CA ALA A 4 -12.17 -10.99 -15.23
C ALA A 4 -13.22 -10.21 -16.02
N LEU A 5 -14.49 -10.54 -15.79
CA LEU A 5 -15.63 -9.74 -16.22
C LEU A 5 -15.46 -8.36 -15.56
N LYS A 6 -15.27 -7.34 -16.40
CA LYS A 6 -15.19 -5.93 -16.01
C LYS A 6 -16.41 -5.55 -15.16
N ALA A 7 -16.31 -5.60 -13.83
CA ALA A 7 -17.23 -4.94 -12.90
C ALA A 7 -16.77 -5.02 -11.43
N GLU A 8 -16.03 -6.07 -11.05
CA GLU A 8 -15.83 -6.38 -9.62
C GLU A 8 -14.34 -6.49 -9.28
N ASP A 9 -13.92 -5.85 -8.18
CA ASP A 9 -12.55 -6.01 -7.66
C ASP A 9 -12.36 -7.48 -7.23
N PRO A 10 -11.38 -8.21 -7.81
CA PRO A 10 -11.12 -9.60 -7.44
C PRO A 10 -10.89 -9.80 -5.94
N LEU A 11 -10.25 -8.85 -5.25
CA LEU A 11 -10.02 -8.92 -3.82
C LEU A 11 -11.33 -8.81 -3.03
N ASP A 12 -12.28 -8.01 -3.51
CA ASP A 12 -13.61 -7.87 -2.90
C ASP A 12 -14.44 -9.14 -3.10
N TRP A 13 -14.36 -9.75 -4.28
CA TRP A 13 -15.02 -11.03 -4.54
C TRP A 13 -14.52 -12.14 -3.60
N TRP A 14 -13.20 -12.22 -3.38
CA TRP A 14 -12.59 -13.17 -2.44
C TRP A 14 -12.89 -12.84 -0.98
N ARG A 15 -13.06 -11.56 -0.63
CA ARG A 15 -13.44 -11.13 0.71
C ARG A 15 -14.85 -11.63 1.08
N VAL A 16 -15.83 -11.45 0.19
CA VAL A 16 -17.21 -11.90 0.40
C VAL A 16 -17.30 -13.42 0.55
N ARG A 17 -16.45 -14.17 -0.16
CA ARG A 17 -16.48 -15.65 -0.20
C ARG A 17 -15.46 -16.32 0.72
N ALA A 18 -14.82 -15.57 1.60
CA ALA A 18 -13.81 -16.08 2.52
C ALA A 18 -14.37 -17.18 3.45
N GLY A 19 -15.63 -17.07 3.87
CA GLY A 19 -16.30 -18.08 4.70
C GLY A 19 -16.47 -19.43 3.99
N ASN A 20 -16.79 -19.41 2.69
CA ASN A 20 -16.95 -20.62 1.88
C ASN A 20 -15.59 -21.24 1.50
N PHE A 21 -14.56 -20.42 1.37
CA PHE A 21 -13.23 -20.85 0.94
C PHE A 21 -12.11 -20.25 1.81
N PRO A 22 -11.97 -20.66 3.09
CA PRO A 22 -11.08 -20.01 4.04
C PRO A 22 -9.60 -20.16 3.69
N LYS A 23 -9.19 -21.29 3.11
CA LYS A 23 -7.79 -21.51 2.68
C LYS A 23 -7.50 -20.82 1.34
N LEU A 24 -8.43 -20.90 0.39
CA LEU A 24 -8.22 -20.38 -0.95
C LEU A 24 -8.30 -18.84 -0.98
N SER A 25 -9.17 -18.24 -0.17
CA SER A 25 -9.24 -16.78 -0.04
C SER A 25 -7.95 -16.17 0.53
N GLN A 26 -7.25 -16.87 1.44
CA GLN A 26 -5.94 -16.45 1.93
C GLN A 26 -4.89 -16.46 0.81
N ILE A 27 -4.86 -17.51 0.00
CA ILE A 27 -3.97 -17.63 -1.16
C ILE A 27 -4.29 -16.52 -2.17
N ALA A 28 -5.56 -16.36 -2.51
CA ALA A 28 -6.01 -15.35 -3.46
C ALA A 28 -5.64 -13.94 -3.02
N ARG A 29 -5.84 -13.58 -1.74
CA ARG A 29 -5.42 -12.29 -1.18
C ARG A 29 -3.91 -12.08 -1.33
N LYS A 30 -3.12 -13.11 -1.05
CA LYS A 30 -1.66 -13.05 -1.14
C LYS A 30 -1.19 -12.81 -2.58
N TYR A 31 -1.75 -13.49 -3.57
CA TYR A 31 -1.28 -13.40 -4.95
C TYR A 31 -1.89 -12.23 -5.72
N LEU A 32 -3.17 -11.91 -5.50
CA LEU A 32 -3.85 -10.81 -6.17
C LEU A 32 -3.47 -9.44 -5.59
N GLY A 33 -3.01 -9.37 -4.35
CA GLY A 33 -2.51 -8.15 -3.73
C GLY A 33 -1.11 -7.72 -4.21
N ILE A 34 -0.40 -8.58 -4.94
CA ILE A 34 0.93 -8.27 -5.46
C ILE A 34 0.75 -7.40 -6.72
N PRO A 35 1.35 -6.20 -6.78
CA PRO A 35 1.30 -5.39 -7.99
C PRO A 35 1.98 -6.14 -9.14
N ALA A 36 1.35 -6.16 -10.31
CA ALA A 36 1.89 -6.85 -11.49
C ALA A 36 3.19 -6.25 -12.03
N THR A 37 3.54 -5.03 -11.61
CA THR A 37 4.67 -4.25 -12.14
C THR A 37 5.42 -3.49 -11.05
N SER A 38 6.70 -3.20 -11.29
CA SER A 38 7.54 -2.31 -10.45
C SER A 38 7.18 -0.82 -10.53
N VAL A 39 6.20 -0.42 -11.35
CA VAL A 39 5.84 1.00 -11.56
C VAL A 39 5.54 1.73 -10.24
N SER A 40 4.94 1.04 -9.27
CA SER A 40 4.65 1.64 -7.96
C SER A 40 5.93 1.93 -7.16
N SER A 41 6.93 1.04 -7.20
CA SER A 41 8.22 1.25 -6.53
C SER A 41 9.07 2.28 -7.27
N GLU A 42 9.08 2.26 -8.61
CA GLU A 42 9.77 3.27 -9.42
C GLU A 42 9.23 4.66 -9.14
N ARG A 43 7.90 4.83 -9.11
CA ARG A 43 7.26 6.10 -8.74
C ARG A 43 7.71 6.53 -7.34
N LEU A 44 7.77 5.61 -6.38
CA LEU A 44 8.23 5.89 -5.02
C LEU A 44 9.67 6.42 -5.01
N PHE A 45 10.57 5.77 -5.75
CA PHE A 45 11.97 6.17 -5.85
C PHE A 45 12.16 7.50 -6.61
N SER A 46 11.38 7.78 -7.64
CA SER A 46 11.39 9.10 -8.29
C SER A 46 10.98 10.21 -7.32
N HIS A 47 9.97 9.97 -6.48
CA HIS A 47 9.57 10.93 -5.44
C HIS A 47 10.62 11.08 -4.35
N ALA A 48 11.28 9.99 -3.96
CA ALA A 48 12.41 10.03 -3.03
C ALA A 48 13.58 10.84 -3.61
N GLY A 49 13.90 10.65 -4.90
CA GLY A 49 14.91 11.46 -5.60
C GLY A 49 14.60 12.95 -5.60
N SER A 50 13.32 13.32 -5.73
CA SER A 50 12.89 14.72 -5.57
C SER A 50 13.01 15.23 -4.12
N LEU A 51 12.82 14.38 -3.12
CA LEU A 51 12.95 14.74 -1.70
C LEU A 51 14.42 14.96 -1.29
N ILE A 52 15.32 14.13 -1.84
CA ILE A 52 16.78 14.15 -1.60
C ILE A 52 17.51 15.07 -2.60
N SER A 53 16.77 15.77 -3.48
CA SER A 53 17.32 16.63 -4.54
C SER A 53 18.47 17.51 -4.06
N ALA A 54 19.40 17.85 -4.98
CA ALA A 54 20.66 18.58 -4.79
C ALA A 54 20.65 19.85 -3.87
N LYS A 55 19.46 20.37 -3.52
CA LYS A 55 19.24 21.48 -2.58
C LYS A 55 19.08 21.05 -1.11
N ARG A 56 18.90 19.75 -0.82
CA ARG A 56 18.68 19.18 0.54
C ARG A 56 19.56 17.95 0.80
N ASN A 57 20.87 18.09 0.60
CA ASN A 57 21.82 16.97 0.64
C ASN A 57 22.32 16.60 2.05
N ARG A 58 21.78 17.22 3.11
CA ARG A 58 22.16 16.98 4.51
C ARG A 58 21.09 16.21 5.30
N LEU A 59 20.25 15.46 4.61
CA LEU A 59 19.23 14.61 5.25
C LEU A 59 19.84 13.25 5.55
N ASP A 60 19.66 12.79 6.79
CA ASP A 60 20.01 11.43 7.17
C ASP A 60 19.15 10.41 6.41
N THR A 61 19.75 9.31 5.98
CA THR A 61 19.07 8.27 5.18
C THR A 61 17.89 7.64 5.95
N SER A 62 18.00 7.50 7.28
CA SER A 62 16.91 7.01 8.12
C SER A 62 15.72 7.99 8.12
N LEU A 63 16.00 9.28 8.25
CA LEU A 63 14.99 10.33 8.23
C LEU A 63 14.26 10.39 6.88
N VAL A 64 14.98 10.22 5.77
CA VAL A 64 14.38 10.14 4.43
C VAL A 64 13.41 8.97 4.34
N GLY A 65 13.80 7.79 4.85
CA GLY A 65 12.94 6.61 4.88
C GLY A 65 11.65 6.85 5.67
N GLN A 66 11.74 7.49 6.84
CA GLN A 66 10.59 7.85 7.66
C GLN A 66 9.65 8.84 6.95
N ILE A 67 10.19 9.89 6.36
CA ILE A 67 9.38 10.88 5.62
C ILE A 67 8.68 10.23 4.42
N LEU A 68 9.38 9.36 3.69
CA LEU A 68 8.83 8.63 2.55
C LEU A 68 7.71 7.68 2.98
N PHE A 69 7.90 6.98 4.10
CA PHE A 69 6.89 6.12 4.70
C PHE A 69 5.64 6.91 5.09
N LEU A 70 5.81 8.00 5.85
CA LEU A 70 4.70 8.85 6.28
C LEU A 70 3.95 9.43 5.07
N LYS A 71 4.67 10.01 4.11
CA LYS A 71 4.07 10.60 2.90
C LYS A 71 3.28 9.59 2.08
N ARG A 72 3.75 8.33 1.99
CA ARG A 72 3.05 7.28 1.25
C ARG A 72 1.82 6.77 2.00
N ASN A 73 1.88 6.69 3.33
CA ASN A 73 0.86 6.05 4.14
C ASN A 73 -0.11 7.02 4.82
N ILE A 74 0.09 8.34 4.70
CA ILE A 74 -0.69 9.36 5.42
C ILE A 74 -2.22 9.18 5.31
N ARG A 75 -2.73 8.83 4.12
CA ARG A 75 -4.16 8.55 3.90
C ARG A 75 -4.66 7.27 4.59
N SER A 76 -3.79 6.29 4.74
CA SER A 76 -4.09 5.06 5.48
C SER A 76 -3.94 5.30 6.99
N MET A 77 -3.10 6.24 7.40
CA MET A 77 -2.92 6.60 8.81
C MET A 77 -4.13 7.33 9.38
N GLU A 78 -4.85 8.13 8.60
CA GLU A 78 -6.13 8.75 9.04
C GLU A 78 -7.16 7.71 9.53
N VAL A 79 -7.12 6.50 8.98
CA VAL A 79 -7.98 5.38 9.41
C VAL A 79 -7.59 4.89 10.81
N PHE A 80 -6.31 4.95 11.17
CA PHE A 80 -5.80 4.52 12.48
C PHE A 80 -5.69 5.66 13.48
N ALA A 81 -5.66 6.92 13.03
CA ALA A 81 -5.53 8.11 13.86
C ALA A 81 -6.78 8.38 14.71
N LYS A 82 -7.96 7.89 14.30
CA LYS A 82 -9.17 7.93 15.14
C LYS A 82 -8.97 7.27 16.51
N GLU A 83 -8.18 6.20 16.57
CA GLU A 83 -7.87 5.50 17.83
C GLU A 83 -6.88 6.30 18.70
N TRP A 84 -6.11 7.22 18.11
CA TRP A 84 -5.12 8.03 18.81
C TRP A 84 -5.74 9.26 19.46
N ASP A 85 -6.88 9.73 18.94
CA ASP A 85 -7.67 10.83 19.51
C ASP A 85 -8.62 10.36 20.65
N GLU A 86 -8.80 9.05 20.85
CA GLU A 86 -9.68 8.47 21.90
C GLU A 86 -8.92 8.14 23.22
N VAL A 87 -7.61 8.40 23.29
CA VAL A 87 -6.77 8.14 24.48
C VAL A 87 -6.48 9.43 25.29
N GLU A 88 -7.20 10.51 25.01
CA GLU A 88 -7.20 11.74 25.83
C GLU A 88 -8.53 11.88 26.60
#